data_AF-A0A4Q3IDK0-F1
#
_entry.id   AF-A0A4Q3IDK0-F1
#
_cell.length_a   1.000
_cell.length_b   1.000
_cell.length_c   1.000
_cell.angle_alpha   90.00
_cell.angle_beta   90.00
_cell.angle_gamma   90.00
#
_symmetry.space_group_name_H-M   'P 1'
#
loop_
_entity.id
_entity.type
_entity.pdbx_description
1 polymer ?
#
loop_
_entity_poly.entity_id
_entity_poly.type
_entity_poly.pdbx_seq_one_letter_code
_entity_poly.pdbx_strand_id
1 'polypeptide(L)'
;AHSSGFGGCSAAVDPATLQPPKPEEWAQHVGINVSFELPLDQGEQLERNHSDAQIQTLLYPASLETRLRKLRSDASTAIEETGTNFLHLAFGFLDWKEGEGAGRKGSLAPLILVPVEITQKRSPAGHHVYDLSWSGEDLQPNLSLQKKLREEFGLDLKDFEEGLTPERYFQSVRELIRPREGWLVRRFATLSLFQFGKLLIYRDLDPRSWPEGGEPALHPVIRRITAGASGGGIAFEDPKPAEVRTLDLDLDLVERADSSQAGAIHAALGGTNLVIQGPPGTGKSQTITNLIAGALSAGKTVLFVSEKLAALEVVRNRLDALGLGDFVLELHSNKTRKTALIDDLRHRLEAGAS
;
A
#
# COMPACT_ATOMS: atom_id res chain seq x y z
N ALA A 1 -7.29 -7.76 -39.03
CA ALA A 1 -8.31 -8.37 -39.91
C ALA A 1 -7.88 -9.79 -40.25
N HIS A 2 -8.31 -10.75 -39.43
CA HIS A 2 -8.59 -12.12 -39.85
C HIS A 2 -9.70 -12.61 -38.94
N SER A 3 -10.87 -12.72 -39.53
CA SER A 3 -12.12 -13.20 -38.95
C SER A 3 -12.08 -14.72 -38.85
N SER A 4 -11.77 -15.24 -37.67
CA SER A 4 -12.25 -16.56 -37.23
C SER A 4 -13.44 -16.29 -36.32
N GLY A 5 -14.62 -16.70 -36.79
CA GLY A 5 -15.91 -16.31 -36.23
C GLY A 5 -16.04 -16.59 -34.74
N PHE A 6 -16.67 -15.64 -34.06
CA PHE A 6 -17.42 -15.90 -32.83
C PHE A 6 -18.50 -16.94 -33.15
N GLY A 7 -18.15 -18.23 -33.03
CA GLY A 7 -19.14 -19.27 -32.84
C GLY A 7 -19.81 -19.01 -31.51
N GLY A 8 -21.13 -18.81 -31.51
CA GLY A 8 -21.90 -18.56 -30.31
C GLY A 8 -21.57 -19.61 -29.24
N CYS A 9 -21.06 -19.15 -28.10
CA CYS A 9 -20.93 -19.96 -26.89
C CYS A 9 -22.32 -20.32 -26.37
N SER A 10 -22.97 -21.31 -26.99
CA SER A 10 -23.96 -22.11 -26.28
C SER A 10 -23.17 -23.08 -25.42
N ALA A 11 -22.91 -22.71 -24.16
CA ALA A 11 -22.54 -23.70 -23.17
C ALA A 11 -23.53 -24.86 -23.29
N ALA A 12 -23.05 -26.10 -23.35
CA ALA A 12 -23.91 -27.27 -23.29
C ALA A 12 -24.52 -27.30 -21.88
N VAL A 13 -25.64 -26.61 -21.73
CA VAL A 13 -26.43 -26.60 -20.51
C VAL A 13 -27.00 -28.00 -20.36
N ASP A 14 -26.72 -28.65 -19.22
CA ASP A 14 -27.37 -29.91 -18.87
C ASP A 14 -28.89 -29.71 -18.94
N PRO A 15 -29.62 -30.43 -19.82
CA PRO A 15 -31.04 -30.21 -20.04
C PRO A 15 -31.90 -30.47 -18.80
N ALA A 16 -31.33 -31.07 -17.74
CA ALA A 16 -32.02 -31.28 -16.47
C ALA A 16 -31.86 -30.12 -15.46
N THR A 17 -30.86 -29.24 -15.58
CA THR A 17 -30.50 -28.31 -14.47
C THR A 17 -30.32 -26.84 -14.84
N LEU A 18 -30.35 -26.44 -16.13
CA LEU A 18 -30.24 -25.03 -16.57
C LEU A 18 -28.98 -24.28 -16.08
N GLN A 19 -28.07 -24.94 -15.37
CA GLN A 19 -26.85 -24.37 -14.81
C GLN A 19 -25.65 -24.69 -15.71
N PRO A 20 -24.73 -23.73 -15.91
CA PRO A 20 -23.49 -24.03 -16.59
C PRO A 20 -22.70 -25.07 -15.77
N PRO A 21 -21.96 -25.99 -16.44
CA PRO A 21 -21.10 -26.95 -15.76
C PRO A 21 -20.08 -26.24 -14.87
N LYS A 22 -19.53 -26.96 -13.88
CA LYS A 22 -18.46 -26.38 -13.05
C LYS A 22 -17.33 -25.91 -13.97
N PRO A 23 -16.72 -24.75 -13.67
CA PRO A 23 -15.75 -24.18 -14.59
C PRO A 23 -14.54 -25.10 -14.83
N GLU A 24 -14.13 -25.89 -13.84
CA GLU A 24 -13.06 -26.88 -13.96
C GLU A 24 -13.42 -28.02 -14.93
N GLU A 25 -14.66 -28.53 -14.83
CA GLU A 25 -15.17 -29.60 -15.70
C GLU A 25 -15.29 -29.11 -17.14
N TRP A 26 -15.77 -27.88 -17.33
CA TRP A 26 -15.84 -27.25 -18.64
C TRP A 26 -14.46 -26.98 -19.24
N ALA A 27 -13.53 -26.45 -18.43
CA ALA A 27 -12.16 -26.20 -18.84
C ALA A 27 -11.48 -27.50 -19.33
N GLN A 28 -11.62 -28.59 -18.56
CA GLN A 28 -11.12 -29.91 -18.98
C GLN A 28 -11.76 -30.38 -20.30
N HIS A 29 -13.07 -30.18 -20.46
CA HIS A 29 -13.79 -30.56 -21.69
C HIS A 29 -13.24 -29.84 -22.94
N VAL A 30 -12.88 -28.55 -22.81
CA VAL A 30 -12.30 -27.78 -23.91
C VAL A 30 -10.77 -27.86 -23.98
N GLY A 31 -10.15 -28.75 -23.22
CA GLY A 31 -8.70 -29.00 -23.22
C GLY A 31 -7.86 -27.93 -22.50
N ILE A 32 -8.47 -27.13 -21.63
CA ILE A 32 -7.77 -26.14 -20.79
C ILE A 32 -7.20 -26.82 -19.55
N ASN A 33 -5.94 -26.55 -19.24
CA ASN A 33 -5.29 -27.00 -18.01
C ASN A 33 -5.93 -26.33 -16.78
N VAL A 34 -6.40 -27.14 -15.83
CA VAL A 34 -7.03 -26.68 -14.58
C VAL A 34 -6.09 -26.62 -13.38
N SER A 35 -4.81 -26.95 -13.58
CA SER A 35 -3.79 -26.89 -12.53
C SER A 35 -3.54 -25.44 -12.10
N PHE A 36 -3.48 -25.21 -10.79
CA PHE A 36 -3.01 -23.93 -10.23
C PHE A 36 -1.49 -23.81 -10.22
N GLU A 37 -0.75 -24.93 -10.37
CA GLU A 37 0.70 -24.89 -10.58
C GLU A 37 1.00 -24.30 -11.96
N LEU A 38 1.75 -23.19 -11.98
CA LEU A 38 2.21 -22.59 -13.22
C LEU A 38 3.06 -23.59 -14.03
N PRO A 39 2.95 -23.56 -15.38
CA PRO A 39 3.74 -24.44 -16.24
C PRO A 39 5.24 -24.17 -16.08
N LEU A 40 6.06 -25.19 -16.32
CA LEU A 40 7.51 -25.02 -16.47
C LEU A 40 7.78 -24.58 -17.91
N ASP A 41 8.64 -23.57 -18.08
CA ASP A 41 9.18 -23.27 -19.40
C ASP A 41 10.17 -24.39 -19.77
N GLN A 42 9.70 -25.35 -20.58
CA GLN A 42 10.50 -26.49 -21.04
C GLN A 42 11.16 -26.22 -22.40
N GLY A 43 11.11 -24.99 -22.93
CA GLY A 43 11.66 -24.65 -24.24
C GLY A 43 10.92 -25.26 -25.44
N GLU A 44 9.95 -26.17 -25.21
CA GLU A 44 8.94 -26.53 -26.20
C GLU A 44 8.00 -25.35 -26.40
N GLN A 45 7.56 -25.14 -27.65
CA GLN A 45 6.66 -24.05 -28.06
C GLN A 45 5.60 -23.83 -26.98
N LEU A 46 5.70 -22.71 -26.25
CA LEU A 46 4.61 -22.21 -25.42
C LEU A 46 3.34 -22.43 -26.23
N GLU A 47 2.40 -23.21 -25.70
CA GLU A 47 1.11 -23.42 -26.36
C GLU A 47 0.64 -22.04 -26.84
N ARG A 48 0.20 -21.91 -28.10
CA ARG A 48 -0.11 -20.61 -28.74
C ARG A 48 -0.96 -19.67 -27.87
N ASN A 49 -1.65 -20.23 -26.88
CA ASN A 49 -2.51 -19.59 -25.89
C ASN A 49 -1.77 -18.83 -24.77
N HIS A 50 -0.43 -18.84 -24.73
CA HIS A 50 0.39 -18.15 -23.72
C HIS A 50 1.42 -17.17 -24.33
N SER A 51 1.28 -16.83 -25.61
CA SER A 51 2.13 -15.84 -26.28
C SER A 51 1.55 -14.42 -26.33
N ASP A 52 0.38 -14.21 -25.72
CA ASP A 52 -0.28 -12.91 -25.65
C ASP A 52 -0.17 -12.30 -24.24
N ALA A 53 -0.78 -11.12 -24.06
CA ALA A 53 -0.84 -10.42 -22.78
C ALA A 53 -2.14 -10.69 -22.01
N GLN A 54 -2.84 -11.79 -22.30
CA GLN A 54 -4.10 -12.15 -21.65
C GLN A 54 -3.87 -13.13 -20.52
N ILE A 55 -4.45 -12.83 -19.35
CA ILE A 55 -4.41 -13.73 -18.19
C ILE A 55 -5.65 -14.61 -18.25
N GLN A 56 -5.45 -15.91 -18.45
CA GLN A 56 -6.52 -16.89 -18.41
C GLN A 56 -6.86 -17.26 -16.97
N THR A 57 -8.16 -17.37 -16.68
CA THR A 57 -8.66 -17.86 -15.38
C THR A 57 -9.69 -18.95 -15.61
N LEU A 58 -9.88 -19.82 -14.61
CA LEU A 58 -10.95 -20.82 -14.64
C LEU A 58 -12.33 -20.21 -14.40
N LEU A 59 -12.46 -18.91 -14.13
CA LEU A 59 -13.75 -18.31 -13.80
C LEU A 59 -14.53 -17.92 -15.05
N TYR A 60 -15.84 -18.18 -15.04
CA TYR A 60 -16.73 -17.60 -16.04
C TYR A 60 -16.73 -16.07 -15.97
N PRO A 61 -17.01 -15.38 -17.10
CA PRO A 61 -16.91 -13.92 -17.20
C PRO A 61 -17.64 -13.16 -16.08
N ALA A 62 -18.88 -13.51 -15.75
CA ALA A 62 -19.67 -12.82 -14.73
C ALA A 62 -19.07 -12.98 -13.30
N SER A 63 -18.57 -14.17 -12.99
CA SER A 63 -17.92 -14.44 -11.70
C SER A 63 -16.56 -13.75 -11.60
N LEU A 64 -15.79 -13.73 -12.70
CA LEU A 64 -14.52 -13.03 -12.79
C LEU A 64 -14.72 -11.53 -12.61
N GLU A 65 -15.66 -10.92 -13.34
CA GLU A 65 -15.99 -9.50 -13.24
C GLU A 65 -16.38 -9.11 -11.80
N THR A 66 -17.22 -9.92 -11.16
CA THR A 66 -17.64 -9.67 -9.78
C THR A 66 -16.45 -9.67 -8.82
N ARG A 67 -15.52 -10.63 -8.97
CA ARG A 67 -14.31 -10.71 -8.13
C ARG A 67 -13.33 -9.58 -8.40
N LEU A 68 -13.07 -9.25 -9.67
CA LEU A 68 -12.17 -8.17 -10.04
C LEU A 68 -12.71 -6.81 -9.62
N ARG A 69 -14.02 -6.56 -9.77
CA ARG A 69 -14.68 -5.35 -9.28
C ARG A 69 -14.53 -5.21 -7.77
N LYS A 70 -14.73 -6.31 -7.02
CA LYS A 70 -14.55 -6.31 -5.57
C LYS A 70 -13.09 -6.04 -5.19
N LEU A 71 -12.14 -6.78 -5.74
CA LEU A 71 -10.71 -6.59 -5.48
C LEU A 71 -10.25 -5.17 -5.77
N ARG A 72 -10.68 -4.61 -6.91
CA ARG A 72 -10.40 -3.22 -7.28
C ARG A 72 -10.99 -2.24 -6.28
N SER A 73 -12.25 -2.41 -5.89
CA SER A 73 -12.91 -1.55 -4.91
C SER A 73 -12.20 -1.60 -3.57
N ASP A 74 -11.92 -2.80 -3.06
CA ASP A 74 -11.26 -3.00 -1.76
C ASP A 74 -9.82 -2.43 -1.79
N ALA A 75 -9.11 -2.57 -2.91
CA ALA A 75 -7.79 -1.96 -3.11
C ALA A 75 -7.84 -0.42 -3.10
N SER A 76 -8.78 0.19 -3.83
CA SER A 76 -8.95 1.65 -3.82
C SER A 76 -9.33 2.17 -2.44
N THR A 77 -10.24 1.50 -1.73
CA THR A 77 -10.60 1.86 -0.35
C THR A 77 -9.38 1.80 0.57
N ALA A 78 -8.57 0.74 0.49
CA ALA A 78 -7.37 0.63 1.31
C ALA A 78 -6.39 1.79 1.08
N ILE A 79 -6.23 2.22 -0.16
CA ILE A 79 -5.42 3.38 -0.53
C ILE A 79 -6.00 4.67 0.04
N GLU A 80 -7.30 4.89 -0.08
CA GLU A 80 -7.96 6.10 0.43
C GLU A 80 -7.88 6.19 1.97
N GLU A 81 -7.99 5.05 2.65
CA GLU A 81 -7.99 4.95 4.11
C GLU A 81 -6.59 5.01 4.72
N THR A 82 -5.60 4.39 4.08
CA THR A 82 -4.26 4.17 4.69
C THR A 82 -3.11 4.76 3.88
N GLY A 83 -3.39 5.27 2.68
CA GLY A 83 -2.37 5.72 1.74
C GLY A 83 -1.52 4.61 1.12
N THR A 84 -1.79 3.33 1.44
CA THR A 84 -0.92 2.20 1.08
C THR A 84 -1.60 1.26 0.07
N ASN A 85 -0.87 0.85 -0.96
CA ASN A 85 -1.31 -0.19 -1.88
C ASN A 85 -1.20 -1.58 -1.25
N PHE A 86 -2.33 -2.29 -1.12
CA PHE A 86 -2.36 -3.67 -0.66
C PHE A 86 -2.52 -4.69 -1.78
N LEU A 87 -2.80 -4.26 -3.01
CA LEU A 87 -3.03 -5.19 -4.11
C LEU A 87 -1.71 -5.68 -4.68
N HIS A 88 -1.49 -6.99 -4.54
CA HIS A 88 -0.29 -7.64 -5.06
C HIS A 88 -0.64 -8.87 -5.91
N LEU A 89 0.16 -9.10 -6.94
CA LEU A 89 0.26 -10.37 -7.61
C LEU A 89 1.35 -11.19 -6.91
N ALA A 90 0.92 -12.18 -6.14
CA ALA A 90 1.80 -13.08 -5.42
C ALA A 90 2.27 -14.22 -6.33
N PHE A 91 3.57 -14.46 -6.38
CA PHE A 91 4.17 -15.59 -7.08
C PHE A 91 4.88 -16.53 -6.12
N GLY A 92 4.53 -17.80 -6.22
CA GLY A 92 5.10 -18.85 -5.40
C GLY A 92 4.61 -18.79 -3.95
N PHE A 93 4.39 -19.95 -3.36
CA PHE A 93 3.93 -20.06 -1.99
C PHE A 93 4.73 -21.14 -1.26
N LEU A 94 5.12 -20.84 -0.04
CA LEU A 94 5.55 -21.86 0.90
C LEU A 94 4.32 -22.50 1.51
N ASP A 95 4.19 -23.81 1.32
CA ASP A 95 3.15 -24.68 1.86
C ASP A 95 3.79 -25.54 2.95
N TRP A 96 3.38 -25.35 4.19
CA TRP A 96 3.90 -26.11 5.33
C TRP A 96 2.78 -26.45 6.32
N LYS A 97 3.12 -27.29 7.29
CA LYS A 97 2.20 -27.71 8.33
C LYS A 97 2.67 -27.19 9.68
N GLU A 98 1.76 -26.56 10.43
CA GLU A 98 2.04 -26.07 11.78
C GLU A 98 1.84 -27.19 12.81
N GLY A 99 2.85 -27.39 13.67
CA GLY A 99 2.83 -28.33 14.81
C GLY A 99 3.38 -29.75 14.57
N GLU A 100 3.69 -30.45 15.66
CA GLU A 100 4.01 -31.88 15.69
C GLU A 100 2.74 -32.69 16.00
N GLY A 101 2.35 -33.62 15.10
CA GLY A 101 1.20 -34.52 15.33
C GLY A 101 0.14 -34.56 14.22
N ALA A 102 -0.85 -35.45 14.37
CA ALA A 102 -1.81 -35.85 13.33
C ALA A 102 -2.97 -34.86 13.05
N GLY A 103 -2.95 -33.64 13.61
CA GLY A 103 -4.00 -32.61 13.46
C GLY A 103 -3.53 -31.31 12.82
N ARG A 104 -2.47 -31.36 12.01
CA ARG A 104 -1.75 -30.21 11.45
C ARG A 104 -2.65 -29.26 10.64
N LYS A 105 -2.65 -27.99 11.02
CA LYS A 105 -3.18 -26.89 10.20
C LYS A 105 -2.18 -26.62 9.07
N GLY A 106 -2.63 -26.73 7.83
CA GLY A 106 -1.85 -26.30 6.67
C GLY A 106 -1.75 -24.78 6.65
N SER A 107 -0.53 -24.28 6.48
CA SER A 107 -0.22 -22.87 6.32
C SER A 107 0.40 -22.64 4.95
N LEU A 108 -0.06 -21.56 4.30
CA LEU A 108 0.35 -21.19 2.96
C LEU A 108 0.70 -19.71 2.97
N ALA A 109 1.91 -19.35 2.57
CA ALA A 109 2.35 -17.95 2.54
C ALA A 109 3.05 -17.61 1.22
N PRO A 110 2.77 -16.42 0.65
CA PRO A 110 3.39 -15.98 -0.60
C PRO A 110 4.89 -15.72 -0.41
N LEU A 111 5.66 -16.00 -1.45
CA LEU A 111 7.12 -15.85 -1.47
C LEU A 111 7.57 -14.55 -2.14
N ILE A 112 6.97 -14.21 -3.29
CA ILE A 112 7.24 -12.97 -4.04
C ILE A 112 5.93 -12.19 -4.13
N LEU A 113 5.98 -10.89 -3.86
CA LEU A 113 4.82 -10.01 -3.94
C LEU A 113 5.14 -8.84 -4.87
N VAL A 114 4.46 -8.82 -6.02
CA VAL A 114 4.57 -7.74 -7.00
C VAL A 114 3.40 -6.78 -6.78
N PRO A 115 3.63 -5.52 -6.40
CA PRO A 115 2.56 -4.55 -6.22
C PRO A 115 1.95 -4.19 -7.58
N VAL A 116 0.62 -4.25 -7.69
CA VAL A 116 -0.08 -4.09 -8.97
C VAL A 116 -1.31 -3.22 -8.82
N GLU A 117 -1.81 -2.73 -9.95
CA GLU A 117 -3.02 -1.93 -10.06
C GLU A 117 -3.96 -2.55 -11.09
N ILE A 118 -5.27 -2.45 -10.83
CA ILE A 118 -6.31 -2.87 -11.77
C ILE A 118 -6.98 -1.63 -12.34
N THR A 119 -6.84 -1.44 -13.66
CA THR A 119 -7.62 -0.44 -14.39
C THR A 119 -8.77 -1.10 -15.14
N GLN A 120 -9.88 -0.38 -15.29
CA GLN A 120 -11.06 -0.88 -15.99
C GLN A 120 -11.36 0.01 -17.19
N LYS A 121 -11.52 -0.63 -18.36
CA LYS A 121 -11.91 0.03 -19.61
C LYS A 121 -13.15 -0.65 -20.18
N ARG A 122 -13.81 0.00 -21.14
CA ARG A 122 -14.85 -0.62 -21.97
C ARG A 122 -14.27 -0.97 -23.32
N SER A 123 -14.48 -2.21 -23.74
CA SER A 123 -14.17 -2.63 -25.10
C SER A 123 -15.13 -1.96 -26.11
N PRO A 124 -14.76 -1.89 -27.40
CA PRO A 124 -15.67 -1.44 -28.46
C PRO A 124 -16.97 -2.23 -28.55
N ALA A 125 -16.97 -3.49 -28.09
CA ALA A 125 -18.15 -4.37 -28.01
C ALA A 125 -18.99 -4.15 -26.73
N GLY A 126 -18.63 -3.19 -25.87
CA GLY A 126 -19.38 -2.84 -24.66
C GLY A 126 -19.04 -3.65 -23.40
N HIS A 127 -18.20 -4.68 -23.50
CA HIS A 127 -17.76 -5.48 -22.36
C HIS A 127 -16.71 -4.75 -21.51
N HIS A 128 -16.71 -5.04 -20.21
CA HIS A 128 -15.66 -4.59 -19.29
C HIS A 128 -14.37 -5.35 -19.52
N VAL A 129 -13.27 -4.61 -19.66
CA VAL A 129 -11.90 -5.13 -19.77
C VAL A 129 -11.12 -4.62 -18.57
N TYR A 130 -10.41 -5.53 -17.91
CA TYR A 130 -9.57 -5.23 -16.75
C TYR A 130 -8.12 -5.42 -17.15
N ASP A 131 -7.33 -4.35 -17.05
CA ASP A 131 -5.89 -4.39 -17.28
C ASP A 131 -5.17 -4.41 -15.92
N LEU A 132 -4.21 -5.33 -15.76
CA LEU A 132 -3.34 -5.41 -14.60
C LEU A 132 -1.98 -4.81 -14.97
N SER A 133 -1.51 -3.82 -14.21
CA SER A 133 -0.19 -3.21 -14.40
C SER A 133 0.60 -3.22 -13.10
N TRP A 134 1.92 -3.26 -13.20
CA TRP A 134 2.80 -2.98 -12.06
C TRP A 134 2.56 -1.54 -11.58
N SER A 135 2.44 -1.32 -10.26
CA SER A 135 2.19 0.01 -9.70
C SER A 135 3.41 0.94 -9.79
N GLY A 136 4.60 0.39 -10.02
CA GLY A 136 5.87 1.14 -9.98
C GLY A 136 6.53 1.14 -8.60
N GLU A 137 5.91 0.52 -7.59
CA GLU A 137 6.49 0.30 -6.27
C GLU A 137 7.49 -0.86 -6.30
N ASP A 138 8.48 -0.82 -5.41
CA ASP A 138 9.44 -1.90 -5.25
C ASP A 138 8.74 -3.22 -4.87
N LEU A 139 9.36 -4.34 -5.24
CA LEU A 139 8.91 -5.65 -4.78
C LEU A 139 8.98 -5.73 -3.26
N GLN A 140 7.91 -6.21 -2.64
CA GLN A 140 7.84 -6.31 -1.18
C GLN A 140 8.18 -7.73 -0.71
N PRO A 141 9.11 -7.90 0.23
CA PRO A 141 9.33 -9.19 0.85
C PRO A 141 8.18 -9.52 1.82
N ASN A 142 7.88 -10.80 1.99
CA ASN A 142 6.98 -11.24 3.04
C ASN A 142 7.72 -11.28 4.38
N LEU A 143 7.90 -10.11 4.99
CA LEU A 143 8.62 -9.97 6.27
C LEU A 143 8.00 -10.83 7.38
N SER A 144 6.68 -10.99 7.38
CA SER A 144 5.96 -11.84 8.34
C SER A 144 6.40 -13.29 8.23
N LEU A 145 6.53 -13.79 7.00
CA LEU A 145 7.05 -15.13 6.74
C LEU A 145 8.52 -15.24 7.17
N GLN A 146 9.37 -14.29 6.79
CA GLN A 146 10.79 -14.33 7.16
C GLN A 146 10.98 -14.36 8.68
N LYS A 147 10.26 -13.50 9.40
CA LYS A 147 10.32 -13.47 10.87
C LYS A 147 9.87 -14.79 11.48
N LYS A 148 8.73 -15.33 11.02
CA LYS A 148 8.21 -16.63 11.47
C LYS A 148 9.22 -17.75 11.22
N LEU A 149 9.79 -17.82 10.02
CA LEU A 149 10.79 -18.82 9.64
C LEU A 149 12.06 -18.72 10.50
N ARG A 150 12.53 -17.51 10.77
CA ARG A 150 13.70 -17.27 11.60
C ARG A 150 13.46 -17.63 13.06
N GLU A 151 12.38 -17.15 13.65
CA GLU A 151 12.10 -17.28 15.09
C GLU A 151 11.63 -18.68 15.47
N GLU A 152 10.75 -19.30 14.68
CA GLU A 152 10.15 -20.60 15.02
C GLU A 152 10.91 -21.78 14.42
N PHE A 153 11.58 -21.59 13.28
CA PHE A 153 12.20 -22.70 12.52
C PHE A 153 13.71 -22.54 12.30
N GLY A 154 14.32 -21.43 12.72
CA GLY A 154 15.74 -21.15 12.51
C GLY A 154 16.15 -21.07 11.03
N LEU A 155 15.20 -20.81 10.14
CA LEU A 155 15.43 -20.70 8.69
C LEU A 155 15.51 -19.24 8.29
N ASP A 156 16.62 -18.85 7.66
CA ASP A 156 16.81 -17.49 7.16
C ASP A 156 16.39 -17.40 5.69
N LEU A 157 15.13 -17.01 5.48
CA LEU A 157 14.59 -16.76 4.15
C LEU A 157 15.12 -15.41 3.63
N LYS A 158 15.87 -15.45 2.51
CA LYS A 158 16.41 -14.26 1.84
C LYS A 158 15.32 -13.51 1.05
N ASP A 159 15.58 -12.23 0.78
CA ASP A 159 14.71 -11.41 -0.07
C ASP A 159 14.79 -11.87 -1.54
N PHE A 160 13.75 -11.55 -2.30
CA PHE A 160 13.78 -11.66 -3.75
C PHE A 160 14.42 -10.39 -4.33
N GLU A 161 15.57 -10.55 -4.99
CA GLU A 161 16.36 -9.43 -5.54
C GLU A 161 16.08 -9.22 -7.04
N GLU A 162 16.25 -7.97 -7.50
CA GLU A 162 16.19 -7.65 -8.92
C GLU A 162 17.25 -8.43 -9.72
N GLY A 163 16.85 -8.98 -10.86
CA GLY A 163 17.71 -9.81 -11.71
C GLY A 163 17.68 -11.31 -11.38
N LEU A 164 17.07 -11.71 -10.26
CA LEU A 164 16.76 -13.10 -9.98
C LEU A 164 15.45 -13.50 -10.70
N THR A 165 15.41 -14.68 -11.31
CA THR A 165 14.15 -15.20 -11.86
C THR A 165 13.32 -15.85 -10.75
N PRO A 166 11.98 -15.81 -10.81
CA PRO A 166 11.12 -16.50 -9.84
C PRO A 166 11.50 -17.97 -9.64
N GLU A 167 11.81 -18.69 -10.73
CA GLU A 167 12.23 -20.10 -10.70
C GLU A 167 13.51 -20.32 -9.89
N ARG A 168 14.52 -19.46 -10.08
CA ARG A 168 15.78 -19.54 -9.32
C ARG A 168 15.56 -19.26 -7.84
N TYR A 169 14.68 -18.30 -7.53
CA TYR A 169 14.31 -18.03 -6.14
C TYR A 169 13.53 -19.19 -5.51
N PHE A 170 12.55 -19.77 -6.21
CA PHE A 170 11.84 -20.94 -5.72
C PHE A 170 12.79 -22.12 -5.48
N GLN A 171 13.81 -22.27 -6.31
CA GLN A 171 14.83 -23.29 -6.12
C GLN A 171 15.67 -23.04 -4.85
N SER A 172 16.11 -21.81 -4.59
CA SER A 172 16.86 -21.51 -3.36
C SER A 172 16.01 -21.73 -2.10
N VAL A 173 14.71 -21.40 -2.15
CA VAL A 173 13.77 -21.69 -1.07
C VAL A 173 13.60 -23.21 -0.87
N ARG A 174 13.49 -24.00 -1.96
CA ARG A 174 13.42 -25.46 -1.88
C ARG A 174 14.66 -26.07 -1.22
N GLU A 175 15.84 -25.54 -1.50
CA GLU A 175 17.09 -25.96 -0.87
C GLU A 175 17.10 -25.64 0.62
N LEU A 176 16.64 -24.45 1.00
CA LEU A 176 16.51 -24.02 2.40
C LEU A 176 15.57 -24.94 3.20
N ILE A 177 14.45 -25.37 2.61
CA ILE A 177 13.44 -26.21 3.28
C ILE A 177 13.69 -27.71 3.11
N ARG A 178 14.69 -28.14 2.34
CA ARG A 178 14.98 -29.56 2.04
C ARG A 178 15.02 -30.48 3.28
N PRO A 179 15.56 -30.05 4.44
CA PRO A 179 15.56 -30.89 5.64
C PRO A 179 14.18 -31.08 6.30
N ARG A 180 13.15 -30.33 5.86
CA ARG A 180 11.82 -30.31 6.48
C ARG A 180 10.85 -31.20 5.69
N GLU A 181 10.38 -32.27 6.34
CA GLU A 181 9.42 -33.18 5.74
C GLU A 181 8.03 -32.50 5.56
N GLY A 182 7.44 -32.65 4.38
CA GLY A 182 6.10 -32.15 4.08
C GLY A 182 6.00 -30.65 3.79
N TRP A 183 7.13 -29.95 3.70
CA TRP A 183 7.18 -28.56 3.26
C TRP A 183 7.40 -28.52 1.74
N LEU A 184 6.63 -27.68 1.04
CA LEU A 184 6.63 -27.61 -0.41
C LEU A 184 6.61 -26.16 -0.88
N VAL A 185 7.28 -25.91 -2.02
CA VAL A 185 7.14 -24.65 -2.74
C VAL A 185 6.16 -24.86 -3.90
N ARG A 186 4.98 -24.24 -3.78
CA ARG A 186 3.93 -24.22 -4.80
C ARG A 186 4.16 -23.07 -5.76
N ARG A 187 4.09 -23.29 -7.08
CA ARG A 187 4.26 -22.25 -8.10
C ARG A 187 2.91 -21.64 -8.48
N PHE A 188 2.14 -21.19 -7.49
CA PHE A 188 0.87 -20.51 -7.75
C PHE A 188 1.10 -19.03 -8.08
N ALA A 189 0.23 -18.47 -8.91
CA ALA A 189 0.06 -17.03 -9.05
C ALA A 189 -1.30 -16.62 -8.49
N THR A 190 -1.32 -15.68 -7.53
CA THR A 190 -2.55 -15.25 -6.86
C THR A 190 -2.62 -13.73 -6.79
N LEU A 191 -3.66 -13.15 -7.37
CA LEU A 191 -3.99 -11.74 -7.21
C LEU A 191 -4.84 -11.56 -5.95
N SER A 192 -4.32 -10.83 -4.95
CA SER A 192 -5.04 -10.61 -3.69
C SER A 192 -4.55 -9.35 -2.98
N LEU A 193 -5.31 -8.95 -1.96
CA LEU A 193 -4.89 -7.93 -1.01
C LEU A 193 -4.02 -8.56 0.07
N PHE A 194 -2.86 -7.95 0.34
CA PHE A 194 -1.96 -8.35 1.41
C PHE A 194 -1.54 -7.13 2.23
N GLN A 195 -1.61 -7.26 3.56
CA GLN A 195 -1.36 -6.18 4.51
C GLN A 195 -0.13 -6.50 5.36
N PHE A 196 1.04 -5.94 5.01
CA PHE A 196 2.30 -6.20 5.72
C PHE A 196 2.81 -5.03 6.58
N GLY A 197 2.09 -3.89 6.63
CA GLY A 197 2.56 -2.65 7.27
C GLY A 197 2.90 -2.77 8.75
N LYS A 198 2.22 -3.64 9.51
CA LYS A 198 2.44 -3.78 10.97
C LYS A 198 3.87 -4.20 11.33
N LEU A 199 4.47 -5.08 10.53
CA LEU A 199 5.81 -5.58 10.84
C LEU A 199 6.90 -4.57 10.46
N LEU A 200 6.65 -3.70 9.47
CA LEU A 200 7.52 -2.56 9.18
C LEU A 200 7.56 -1.62 10.38
N ILE A 201 6.41 -1.24 10.94
CA ILE A 201 6.35 -0.41 12.15
C ILE A 201 7.12 -1.06 13.31
N TYR A 202 6.96 -2.37 13.51
CA TYR A 202 7.72 -3.10 14.53
C TYR A 202 9.24 -3.00 14.32
N ARG A 203 9.70 -3.14 13.07
CA ARG A 203 11.13 -3.01 12.73
C ARG A 203 11.64 -1.59 12.93
N ASP A 204 10.81 -0.58 12.61
CA ASP A 204 11.13 0.83 12.80
C ASP A 204 11.22 1.19 14.28
N LEU A 205 10.59 0.42 15.18
CA LEU A 205 10.71 0.59 16.63
C LEU A 205 11.90 -0.15 17.25
N ASP A 206 12.70 -0.89 16.47
CA ASP A 206 13.90 -1.55 16.97
C ASP A 206 14.94 -0.49 17.42
N PRO A 207 15.34 -0.44 18.70
CA PRO A 207 16.30 0.54 19.20
C PRO A 207 17.62 0.54 18.43
N ARG A 208 18.01 -0.59 17.84
CA ARG A 208 19.24 -0.73 17.05
C ARG A 208 19.21 0.02 15.72
N SER A 209 18.02 0.36 15.24
CA SER A 209 17.80 1.12 14.01
C SER A 209 17.90 2.64 14.21
N TRP A 210 18.03 3.11 15.45
CA TRP A 210 18.09 4.53 15.79
C TRP A 210 19.50 4.96 16.21
N PRO A 211 19.90 6.20 15.91
CA PRO A 211 21.14 6.75 16.46
C PRO A 211 21.05 6.85 17.98
N GLU A 212 22.20 6.81 18.65
CA GLU A 212 22.29 6.92 20.11
C GLU A 212 21.58 8.19 20.61
N GLY A 213 20.61 8.04 21.50
CA GLY A 213 19.81 9.16 22.03
C GLY A 213 18.61 9.55 21.16
N GLY A 214 18.47 8.97 19.97
CA GLY A 214 17.39 9.24 19.02
C GLY A 214 16.20 8.30 19.15
N GLU A 215 16.21 7.34 20.08
CA GLU A 215 15.15 6.35 20.19
C GLU A 215 13.80 7.01 20.52
N PRO A 216 12.69 6.56 19.91
CA PRO A 216 11.36 7.13 20.18
C PRO A 216 10.98 7.12 21.66
N ALA A 217 11.45 6.12 22.42
CA ALA A 217 11.22 5.99 23.86
C ALA A 217 11.93 7.08 24.69
N LEU A 218 12.91 7.80 24.12
CA LEU A 218 13.57 8.94 24.76
C LEU A 218 12.91 10.28 24.42
N HIS A 219 12.12 10.32 23.34
CA HIS A 219 11.53 11.57 22.86
C HIS A 219 10.57 12.18 23.92
N PRO A 220 10.73 13.48 24.28
CA PRO A 220 9.96 14.09 25.37
C PRO A 220 8.44 14.01 25.19
N VAL A 221 7.95 14.18 23.95
CA VAL A 221 6.52 14.09 23.64
C VAL A 221 6.00 12.67 23.82
N ILE A 222 6.75 11.66 23.34
CA ILE A 222 6.35 10.26 23.44
C ILE A 222 6.33 9.82 24.89
N ARG A 223 7.40 10.10 25.64
CA ARG A 223 7.48 9.82 27.08
C ARG A 223 6.30 10.41 27.83
N ARG A 224 5.92 11.65 27.55
CA ARG A 224 4.79 12.31 28.23
C ARG A 224 3.44 11.69 27.86
N ILE A 225 3.25 11.24 26.61
CA ILE A 225 2.03 10.53 26.19
C ILE A 225 1.96 9.15 26.86
N THR A 226 3.08 8.43 26.97
CA THR A 226 3.09 7.04 27.45
C THR A 226 3.24 6.89 28.96
N ALA A 227 3.89 7.84 29.65
CA ALA A 227 4.19 7.73 31.10
C ALA A 227 2.98 7.99 32.00
N GLY A 228 1.84 8.42 31.45
CA GLY A 228 0.69 8.86 32.22
C GLY A 228 1.00 10.16 33.00
N ALA A 229 -0.04 10.86 33.45
CA ALA A 229 0.03 12.20 34.02
C ALA A 229 0.72 12.31 35.41
N SER A 230 1.65 11.42 35.75
CA SER A 230 2.35 11.39 37.04
C SER A 230 3.62 12.24 37.10
N GLY A 231 4.08 12.79 35.98
CA GLY A 231 5.21 13.70 35.93
C GLY A 231 4.92 14.88 35.02
N GLY A 232 4.48 16.01 35.61
CA GLY A 232 4.34 17.32 34.93
C GLY A 232 3.84 17.19 33.50
N GLY A 233 2.57 16.81 33.35
CA GLY A 233 1.97 16.53 32.04
C GLY A 233 2.16 17.68 31.05
N ILE A 234 2.05 17.36 29.76
CA ILE A 234 1.79 18.40 28.76
C ILE A 234 0.48 19.04 29.22
N ALA A 235 0.56 20.25 29.80
CA ALA A 235 -0.55 21.16 29.66
C ALA A 235 -0.60 21.41 28.16
N PHE A 236 -1.44 20.65 27.46
CA PHE A 236 -2.02 21.17 26.24
C PHE A 236 -2.82 22.35 26.78
N GLU A 237 -2.16 23.50 26.86
CA GLU A 237 -2.82 24.72 27.27
C GLU A 237 -3.96 24.84 26.28
N ASP A 238 -5.19 24.66 26.79
CA ASP A 238 -6.33 25.26 26.13
C ASP A 238 -5.97 26.73 26.15
N PRO A 239 -5.58 27.33 25.01
CA PRO A 239 -5.32 28.75 25.02
C PRO A 239 -6.66 29.32 25.44
N LYS A 240 -6.73 29.78 26.70
CA LYS A 240 -7.89 30.56 27.15
C LYS A 240 -8.09 31.54 26.02
N PRO A 241 -9.31 31.67 25.46
CA PRO A 241 -9.55 32.67 24.47
C PRO A 241 -9.36 33.98 25.21
N ALA A 242 -8.10 34.42 25.29
CA ALA A 242 -7.77 35.77 25.53
C ALA A 242 -8.56 36.49 24.44
N GLU A 243 -9.14 37.62 24.80
CA GLU A 243 -9.86 38.52 23.90
C GLU A 243 -8.88 39.14 22.89
N VAL A 244 -8.02 38.30 22.31
CA VAL A 244 -6.99 38.61 21.35
C VAL A 244 -7.73 38.80 20.05
N ARG A 245 -7.85 40.06 19.65
CA ARG A 245 -8.33 40.38 18.32
C ARG A 245 -7.25 39.91 17.36
N THR A 246 -7.65 39.37 16.22
CA THR A 246 -6.70 38.96 15.17
C THR A 246 -5.76 40.10 14.75
N LEU A 247 -6.18 41.35 14.91
CA LEU A 247 -5.37 42.55 14.66
C LEU A 247 -4.23 42.77 15.67
N ASP A 248 -4.30 42.16 16.85
CA ASP A 248 -3.30 42.29 17.91
C ASP A 248 -2.20 41.20 17.81
N LEU A 249 -2.36 40.28 16.85
CA LEU A 249 -1.43 39.19 16.58
C LEU A 249 -0.57 39.54 15.37
N ASP A 250 0.75 39.54 15.56
CA ASP A 250 1.71 39.63 14.45
C ASP A 250 1.76 38.27 13.73
N LEU A 251 0.79 38.07 12.82
CA LEU A 251 0.60 36.82 12.08
C LEU A 251 0.46 37.10 10.59
N ASP A 252 1.41 36.57 9.81
CA ASP A 252 1.29 36.47 8.36
C ASP A 252 0.36 35.30 8.00
N LEU A 253 -0.94 35.57 7.95
CA LEU A 253 -1.95 34.60 7.56
C LEU A 253 -2.11 34.57 6.03
N VAL A 254 -1.95 33.38 5.45
CA VAL A 254 -2.16 33.12 4.00
C VAL A 254 -3.61 32.77 3.67
N GLU A 255 -4.38 32.35 4.68
CA GLU A 255 -5.79 31.95 4.59
C GLU A 255 -6.60 32.67 5.68
N ARG A 256 -7.91 32.82 5.46
CA ARG A 256 -8.81 33.42 6.46
C ARG A 256 -8.80 32.60 7.75
N ALA A 257 -8.67 33.29 8.89
CA ALA A 257 -8.78 32.69 10.21
C ALA A 257 -9.74 33.52 11.08
N ASP A 258 -10.63 32.85 11.81
CA ASP A 258 -11.34 33.50 12.92
C ASP A 258 -10.42 33.72 14.14
N SER A 259 -10.91 34.41 15.17
CA SER A 259 -10.10 34.73 16.36
C SER A 259 -9.60 33.48 17.10
N SER A 260 -10.40 32.40 17.13
CA SER A 260 -10.00 31.16 17.79
C SER A 260 -8.90 30.43 17.01
N GLN A 261 -9.01 30.40 15.68
CA GLN A 261 -7.99 29.83 14.81
C GLN A 261 -6.70 30.66 14.85
N ALA A 262 -6.80 31.99 14.83
CA ALA A 262 -5.65 32.89 14.91
C ALA A 262 -4.90 32.74 16.24
N GLY A 263 -5.63 32.65 17.36
CA GLY A 263 -5.02 32.39 18.68
C GLY A 263 -4.28 31.04 18.72
N ALA A 264 -4.87 29.98 18.17
CA ALA A 264 -4.23 28.68 18.07
C ALA A 264 -2.96 28.71 17.18
N ILE A 265 -3.01 29.43 16.06
CA ILE A 265 -1.87 29.62 15.16
C ILE A 265 -0.74 30.36 15.87
N HIS A 266 -1.04 31.45 16.57
CA HIS A 266 -0.04 32.21 17.32
C HIS A 266 0.66 31.36 18.39
N ALA A 267 -0.12 30.64 19.20
CA ALA A 267 0.43 29.77 20.24
C ALA A 267 1.32 28.66 19.66
N ALA A 268 0.91 28.02 18.55
CA ALA A 268 1.69 26.98 17.89
C ALA A 268 3.01 27.53 17.31
N LEU A 269 2.97 28.67 16.62
CA LEU A 269 4.16 29.30 16.05
C LEU A 269 5.13 29.77 17.14
N GLY A 270 4.60 30.15 18.32
CA GLY A 270 5.33 30.43 19.55
C GLY A 270 5.98 29.21 20.22
N GLY A 271 5.74 27.99 19.72
CA GLY A 271 6.37 26.75 20.19
C GLY A 271 5.53 25.92 21.17
N THR A 272 4.26 26.28 21.39
CA THR A 272 3.37 25.54 22.27
C THR A 272 2.85 24.27 21.59
N ASN A 273 2.83 23.15 22.32
CA ASN A 273 2.20 21.90 21.86
C ASN A 273 0.70 21.97 22.15
N LEU A 274 -0.14 21.78 21.12
CA LEU A 274 -1.58 22.04 21.19
C LEU A 274 -2.38 20.87 20.61
N VAL A 275 -3.60 20.70 21.09
CA VAL A 275 -4.62 19.85 20.46
C VAL A 275 -5.74 20.76 19.96
N ILE A 276 -5.94 20.80 18.64
CA ILE A 276 -7.01 21.59 18.03
C ILE A 276 -8.17 20.66 17.69
N GLN A 277 -9.31 20.85 18.34
CA GLN A 277 -10.55 20.14 18.05
C GLN A 277 -11.56 21.07 17.39
N GLY A 278 -12.23 20.60 16.34
CA GLY A 278 -13.27 21.37 15.68
C GLY A 278 -14.24 20.46 14.94
N PRO A 279 -15.57 20.75 14.96
CA PRO A 279 -16.55 20.05 14.14
C PRO A 279 -16.19 20.01 12.64
N PRO A 280 -16.82 19.13 11.83
CA PRO A 280 -16.70 19.18 10.37
C PRO A 280 -17.07 20.58 9.84
N GLY A 281 -16.27 21.10 8.89
CA GLY A 281 -16.52 22.41 8.29
C GLY A 281 -15.94 23.63 9.02
N THR A 282 -15.32 23.48 10.20
CA THR A 282 -14.75 24.61 10.96
C THR A 282 -13.35 25.05 10.52
N GLY A 283 -13.03 24.91 9.23
CA GLY A 283 -11.77 25.43 8.67
C GLY A 283 -10.48 24.79 9.17
N LYS A 284 -10.50 23.58 9.76
CA LYS A 284 -9.28 22.90 10.28
C LYS A 284 -8.13 22.85 9.26
N SER A 285 -8.42 22.52 8.01
CA SER A 285 -7.40 22.51 6.94
C SER A 285 -6.85 23.90 6.63
N GLN A 286 -7.64 24.97 6.81
CA GLN A 286 -7.17 26.35 6.68
C GLN A 286 -6.23 26.70 7.83
N THR A 287 -6.57 26.32 9.05
CA THR A 287 -5.68 26.48 10.22
C THR A 287 -4.36 25.75 10.02
N ILE A 288 -4.39 24.49 9.53
CA ILE A 288 -3.18 23.72 9.20
C ILE A 288 -2.35 24.43 8.11
N THR A 289 -2.99 24.94 7.06
CA THR A 289 -2.30 25.66 5.97
C THR A 289 -1.60 26.91 6.50
N ASN A 290 -2.26 27.71 7.34
CA ASN A 290 -1.66 28.88 7.99
C ASN A 290 -0.49 28.51 8.91
N LEU A 291 -0.61 27.42 9.68
CA LEU A 291 0.48 26.92 10.52
C LEU A 291 1.72 26.56 9.70
N ILE A 292 1.52 25.82 8.60
CA ILE A 292 2.61 25.43 7.71
C ILE A 292 3.25 26.67 7.08
N ALA A 293 2.46 27.57 6.51
CA ALA A 293 2.98 28.77 5.87
C ALA A 293 3.74 29.68 6.85
N GLY A 294 3.21 29.89 8.06
CA GLY A 294 3.87 30.68 9.10
C GLY A 294 5.18 30.04 9.57
N ALA A 295 5.22 28.71 9.72
CA ALA A 295 6.45 28.00 10.06
C ALA A 295 7.51 28.09 8.95
N LEU A 296 7.10 27.98 7.69
CA LEU A 296 7.97 28.16 6.52
C LEU A 296 8.53 29.59 6.45
N SER A 297 7.69 30.60 6.67
CA SER A 297 8.12 32.01 6.75
C SER A 297 9.17 32.23 7.85
N ALA A 298 9.02 31.54 8.97
CA ALA A 298 10.00 31.54 10.07
C ALA A 298 11.25 30.66 9.82
N GLY A 299 11.42 30.11 8.61
CA GLY A 299 12.57 29.26 8.23
C GLY A 299 12.59 27.89 8.90
N LYS A 300 11.45 27.40 9.41
CA LYS A 300 11.34 26.08 10.06
C LYS A 300 10.97 24.99 9.05
N THR A 301 11.38 23.76 9.33
CA THR A 301 10.91 22.56 8.62
C THR A 301 9.65 22.02 9.27
N VAL A 302 8.70 21.54 8.45
CA VAL A 302 7.42 20.99 8.94
C VAL A 302 7.24 19.56 8.45
N LEU A 303 6.96 18.64 9.38
CA LEU A 303 6.48 17.29 9.07
C LEU A 303 4.98 17.24 9.33
N PHE A 304 4.19 17.14 8.27
CA PHE A 304 2.74 16.96 8.35
C PHE A 304 2.38 15.50 8.10
N VAL A 305 1.69 14.88 9.06
CA VAL A 305 1.30 13.46 9.01
C VAL A 305 -0.21 13.36 9.15
N SER A 306 -0.83 12.48 8.35
CA SER A 306 -2.23 12.11 8.48
C SER A 306 -2.41 10.63 8.20
N GLU A 307 -3.44 10.04 8.80
CA GLU A 307 -3.87 8.67 8.47
C GLU A 307 -4.50 8.61 7.07
N LYS A 308 -5.25 9.64 6.68
CA LYS A 308 -6.04 9.65 5.45
C LYS A 308 -5.37 10.45 4.35
N LEU A 309 -5.24 9.83 3.17
CA LEU A 309 -4.67 10.49 1.98
C LEU A 309 -5.45 11.76 1.60
N ALA A 310 -6.78 11.73 1.69
CA ALA A 310 -7.61 12.89 1.37
C ALA A 310 -7.29 14.13 2.24
N ALA A 311 -6.90 13.94 3.51
CA ALA A 311 -6.52 15.06 4.37
C ALA A 311 -5.19 15.69 3.93
N LEU A 312 -4.25 14.86 3.46
CA LEU A 312 -2.96 15.29 2.92
C LEU A 312 -3.17 16.06 1.60
N GLU A 313 -3.95 15.49 0.67
CA GLU A 313 -4.25 16.12 -0.62
C GLU A 313 -4.97 17.46 -0.47
N VAL A 314 -5.90 17.59 0.48
CA VAL A 314 -6.60 18.87 0.73
C VAL A 314 -5.63 19.96 1.18
N VAL A 315 -4.67 19.64 2.04
CA VAL A 315 -3.69 20.63 2.53
C VAL A 315 -2.68 20.94 1.43
N ARG A 316 -2.20 19.93 0.70
CA ARG A 316 -1.28 20.11 -0.44
C ARG A 316 -1.87 21.02 -1.51
N ASN A 317 -3.10 20.75 -1.96
CA ASN A 317 -3.76 21.58 -2.98
C ASN A 317 -3.92 23.05 -2.54
N ARG A 318 -4.07 23.30 -1.24
CA ARG A 318 -4.10 24.67 -0.70
C ARG A 318 -2.73 25.33 -0.73
N LEU A 319 -1.68 24.61 -0.34
CA LEU A 319 -0.31 25.11 -0.44
C LEU A 319 0.08 25.37 -1.91
N ASP A 320 -0.28 24.48 -2.83
CA ASP A 320 -0.08 24.66 -4.27
C ASP A 320 -0.79 25.93 -4.78
N ALA A 321 -2.05 26.16 -4.39
CA ALA A 321 -2.81 27.35 -4.75
C ALA A 321 -2.20 28.67 -4.22
N LEU A 322 -1.38 28.58 -3.17
CA LEU A 322 -0.65 29.70 -2.59
C LEU A 322 0.78 29.84 -3.16
N GLY A 323 1.18 28.97 -4.10
CA GLY A 323 2.54 28.94 -4.64
C GLY A 323 3.57 28.35 -3.68
N LEU A 324 3.13 27.65 -2.64
CA LEU A 324 4.00 27.00 -1.65
C LEU A 324 4.29 25.52 -1.98
N GLY A 325 3.76 25.01 -3.08
CA GLY A 325 3.91 23.60 -3.50
C GLY A 325 5.36 23.14 -3.65
N ASP A 326 6.23 24.03 -4.15
CA ASP A 326 7.65 23.73 -4.37
C ASP A 326 8.42 23.45 -3.06
N PHE A 327 7.87 23.87 -1.92
CA PHE A 327 8.41 23.61 -0.59
C PHE A 327 7.88 22.30 0.03
N VAL A 328 6.90 21.63 -0.59
CA VAL A 328 6.21 20.45 -0.02
C VAL A 328 6.76 19.16 -0.61
N LEU A 329 7.51 18.37 0.17
CA LEU A 329 7.93 17.03 -0.25
C LEU A 329 6.87 16.00 0.16
N GLU A 330 6.25 15.32 -0.80
CA GLU A 330 5.28 14.27 -0.52
C GLU A 330 5.93 12.89 -0.41
N LEU A 331 5.62 12.20 0.69
CA LEU A 331 6.09 10.85 0.98
C LEU A 331 4.87 9.92 1.08
N HIS A 332 4.27 9.55 -0.06
CA HIS A 332 3.15 8.59 -0.13
C HIS A 332 3.47 7.45 -1.10
N SER A 333 3.23 6.22 -0.68
CA SER A 333 3.60 4.99 -1.42
C SER A 333 2.98 4.88 -2.82
N ASN A 334 1.84 5.53 -3.08
CA ASN A 334 1.09 5.33 -4.33
C ASN A 334 1.43 6.27 -5.49
N LYS A 335 2.28 7.28 -5.29
CA LYS A 335 2.69 8.20 -6.38
C LYS A 335 4.19 8.36 -6.50
N THR A 336 4.95 7.89 -5.53
CA THR A 336 6.40 8.05 -5.51
C THR A 336 7.06 6.91 -6.29
N ARG A 337 6.88 6.90 -7.63
CA ARG A 337 7.92 6.30 -8.48
C ARG A 337 9.23 6.94 -8.02
N LYS A 338 10.21 6.17 -7.54
CA LYS A 338 11.51 6.73 -7.10
C LYS A 338 12.06 7.74 -8.09
N THR A 339 11.86 7.49 -9.39
CA THR A 339 12.17 8.42 -10.48
C THR A 339 11.45 9.76 -10.34
N ALA A 340 10.14 9.77 -10.10
CA ALA A 340 9.36 10.99 -9.93
C ALA A 340 9.80 11.78 -8.68
N LEU A 341 10.14 11.10 -7.58
CA LEU A 341 10.74 11.75 -6.39
C LEU A 341 12.08 12.39 -6.72
N ILE A 342 12.95 11.65 -7.39
CA ILE A 342 14.28 12.12 -7.78
C ILE A 342 14.16 13.32 -8.74
N ASP A 343 13.22 13.26 -9.68
CA ASP A 343 12.96 14.34 -10.62
C ASP A 343 12.39 15.58 -9.92
N ASP A 344 11.48 15.40 -8.96
CA ASP A 344 10.92 16.46 -8.12
C ASP A 344 12.00 17.13 -7.24
N LEU A 345 12.85 16.32 -6.59
CA LEU A 345 14.00 16.82 -5.84
C LEU A 345 14.99 17.57 -6.75
N ARG A 346 15.26 17.05 -7.96
CA ARG A 346 16.14 17.71 -8.93
C ARG A 346 15.58 19.08 -9.32
N HIS A 347 14.29 19.14 -9.66
CA HIS A 347 13.63 20.39 -10.05
C HIS A 347 13.76 21.46 -8.96
N ARG A 348 13.57 21.09 -7.69
CA ARG A 348 13.65 22.02 -6.55
C ARG A 348 15.08 22.48 -6.26
N LEU A 349 16.07 21.59 -6.42
CA LEU A 349 17.48 21.96 -6.29
C LEU A 349 17.91 22.94 -7.38
N GLU A 350 17.40 22.78 -8.60
CA GLU A 350 17.64 23.73 -9.71
C GLU A 350 16.96 25.08 -9.47
N ALA A 351 15.73 25.07 -8.96
CA ALA A 351 14.99 26.28 -8.61
C ALA A 351 15.64 27.06 -7.46
N GLY A 352 16.19 26.39 -6.45
CA GLY A 352 16.90 27.02 -5.33
C GLY A 352 18.32 27.51 -5.65
N ALA A 353 18.88 27.13 -6.80
CA ALA A 353 20.16 27.63 -7.30
C ALA A 353 20.02 28.89 -8.18
N SER A 354 18.78 29.31 -8.47
CA SER A 354 18.41 30.50 -9.25
C SER A 354 17.98 31.63 -8.31
#